data_AF-A0A067CML8-F1
#
_entry.id   AF-A0A067CML8-F1
#
_cell.length_a   1.000
_cell.length_b   1.000
_cell.length_c   1.000
_cell.angle_alpha   90.00
_cell.angle_beta   90.00
_cell.angle_gamma   90.00
#
_symmetry.space_group_name_H-M   'P 1'
#
loop_
_entity.id
_entity.type
_entity.pdbx_description
1 polymer ?
#
loop_
_entity_poly.entity_id
_entity_poly.type
_entity_poly.pdbx_seq_one_letter_code
_entity_poly.pdbx_strand_id
1 'polypeptide(L)'
;MLMKLIDLIAAFLASCIEANRTCIIITNGEAGWVEASCARFMPSLLPLLSNIQIVSARTAFEATYPVDEWKVACFTSELAKIMGQKSHAQQHIISIGDSHYERVALQAFSCMMPLAKTKSVKFVHVPSMEDLIRQVKLIQTYLGHLCTHPGHLDLILSHDLLRDVSV
;
A
#
# COMPACT_ATOMS: atom_id res chain seq x y z
N MET A 1 -23.38 -0.82 1.77
CA MET A 1 -22.09 -0.59 1.07
C MET A 1 -20.95 -0.32 2.03
N LEU A 2 -21.05 0.62 2.98
CA LEU A 2 -19.95 0.91 3.91
C LEU A 2 -19.50 -0.30 4.74
N MET A 3 -20.42 -1.04 5.37
CA MET A 3 -20.06 -2.26 6.12
C MET A 3 -19.33 -3.29 5.26
N LYS A 4 -19.84 -3.53 4.05
CA LYS A 4 -19.19 -4.42 3.07
C LYS A 4 -17.78 -3.98 2.70
N LEU A 5 -17.56 -2.67 2.54
CA LEU A 5 -16.23 -2.12 2.31
C LEU A 5 -15.32 -2.35 3.53
N ILE A 6 -15.83 -2.11 4.74
CA ILE A 6 -15.10 -2.36 6.00
C ILE A 6 -14.68 -3.83 6.11
N ASP A 7 -15.59 -4.76 5.85
CA ASP A 7 -15.31 -6.20 5.92
C ASP A 7 -14.23 -6.62 4.91
N LEU A 8 -14.28 -6.08 3.69
CA LEU A 8 -13.26 -6.32 2.66
C LEU A 8 -11.91 -5.71 3.04
N ILE A 9 -11.88 -4.49 3.57
CA ILE A 9 -10.64 -3.88 4.05
C ILE A 9 -10.05 -4.68 5.21
N ALA A 10 -10.88 -5.12 6.17
CA ALA A 10 -10.43 -5.95 7.28
C ALA A 10 -9.76 -7.23 6.78
N ALA A 11 -10.42 -7.94 5.87
CA ALA A 11 -9.91 -9.19 5.35
C ALA A 11 -8.66 -8.99 4.46
N PHE A 12 -8.60 -7.90 3.69
CA PHE A 12 -7.40 -7.52 2.93
C PHE A 12 -6.22 -7.21 3.84
N LEU A 13 -6.39 -6.34 4.84
CA LEU A 13 -5.35 -5.97 5.79
C LEU A 13 -4.89 -7.18 6.61
N ALA A 14 -5.79 -8.06 7.02
CA ALA A 14 -5.43 -9.30 7.72
C ALA A 14 -4.51 -10.18 6.87
N SER A 15 -4.80 -10.34 5.56
CA SER A 15 -3.92 -11.05 4.64
C SER A 15 -2.56 -10.36 4.44
N CYS A 16 -2.48 -9.03 4.60
CA CYS A 16 -1.21 -8.31 4.52
C CYS A 16 -0.30 -8.54 5.75
N ILE A 17 -0.87 -8.80 6.93
CA ILE A 17 -0.16 -8.90 8.23
C ILE A 17 0.30 -10.35 8.55
N GLU A 18 0.29 -11.26 7.57
CA GLU A 18 0.82 -12.62 7.77
C GLU A 18 2.28 -12.61 8.28
N ALA A 19 2.65 -13.57 9.14
CA ALA A 19 3.89 -13.58 9.93
C ALA A 19 5.21 -13.36 9.15
N ASN A 20 5.24 -13.67 7.85
CA ASN A 20 6.42 -13.51 7.00
C ASN A 20 6.44 -12.20 6.18
N ARG A 21 5.48 -11.30 6.43
CA ARG A 21 5.32 -10.04 5.70
C ARG A 21 5.58 -8.86 6.62
N THR A 22 6.20 -7.82 6.06
CA THR A 22 6.27 -6.51 6.71
C THR A 22 5.23 -5.62 6.04
N CYS A 23 4.26 -5.12 6.81
CA CYS A 23 3.19 -4.27 6.31
C CYS A 23 3.38 -2.85 6.85
N ILE A 24 3.40 -1.85 5.95
CA ILE A 24 3.55 -0.43 6.29
C ILE A 24 2.51 0.37 5.51
N ILE A 25 1.86 1.32 6.17
CA ILE A 25 1.05 2.37 5.54
C ILE A 25 1.88 3.65 5.50
N ILE A 26 2.10 4.19 4.30
CA ILE A 26 2.81 5.47 4.10
C ILE A 26 1.84 6.52 3.56
N THR A 27 1.65 7.61 4.30
CA THR A 27 0.68 8.67 3.99
C THR A 27 1.33 10.04 3.84
N ASN A 28 0.79 10.89 2.94
CA ASN A 28 1.12 12.32 2.88
C ASN A 28 0.22 13.16 3.82
N GLY A 29 -0.72 12.54 4.52
CA GLY A 29 -1.41 13.17 5.65
C GLY A 29 -0.44 13.38 6.82
N GLU A 30 -0.82 14.24 7.76
CA GLU A 30 -0.09 14.44 9.02
C GLU A 30 -0.06 13.15 9.86
N ALA A 31 0.95 13.00 10.72
CA ALA A 31 1.01 11.89 11.68
C ALA A 31 -0.30 11.77 12.49
N GLY A 32 -0.82 10.55 12.64
CA GLY A 32 -2.09 10.27 13.31
C GLY A 32 -3.34 10.42 12.42
N TRP A 33 -3.22 10.92 11.19
CA TRP A 33 -4.37 11.11 10.30
C TRP A 33 -5.09 9.80 9.95
N VAL A 34 -4.35 8.71 9.72
CA VAL A 34 -4.93 7.41 9.33
C VAL A 34 -5.77 6.85 10.47
N GLU A 35 -5.23 6.89 11.68
CA GLU A 35 -5.84 6.42 12.92
C GLU A 35 -7.07 7.26 13.27
N ALA A 36 -6.96 8.59 13.21
CA ALA A 36 -8.08 9.49 13.47
C ALA A 36 -9.22 9.31 12.44
N SER A 37 -8.88 9.15 11.16
CA SER A 37 -9.85 8.86 10.10
C SER A 37 -10.53 7.51 10.33
N CYS A 38 -9.75 6.47 10.64
CA CYS A 38 -10.27 5.15 10.95
C CYS A 38 -11.19 5.17 12.17
N ALA A 39 -10.81 5.84 13.26
CA ALA A 39 -11.64 5.96 14.46
C ALA A 39 -12.99 6.63 14.16
N ARG A 40 -13.00 7.60 13.24
CA ARG A 40 -14.22 8.32 12.85
C ARG A 40 -15.13 7.54 11.93
N PHE A 41 -14.57 6.84 10.92
CA PHE A 41 -15.35 6.28 9.82
C PHE A 41 -15.41 4.75 9.79
N MET A 42 -14.40 4.07 10.33
CA MET A 42 -14.26 2.61 10.31
C MET A 42 -13.67 2.06 11.62
N PRO A 43 -14.25 2.38 12.80
CA PRO A 43 -13.61 2.12 14.10
C PRO A 43 -13.32 0.64 14.37
N SER A 44 -14.07 -0.28 13.75
CA SER A 44 -13.84 -1.73 13.85
C SER A 44 -12.49 -2.19 13.28
N LEU A 45 -11.82 -1.37 12.45
CA LEU A 45 -10.50 -1.68 11.88
C LEU A 45 -9.34 -1.24 12.78
N LEU A 46 -9.58 -0.44 13.82
CA LEU A 46 -8.52 0.06 14.71
C LEU A 46 -7.66 -1.06 15.33
N PRO A 47 -8.22 -2.18 15.85
CA PRO A 47 -7.40 -3.26 16.39
C PRO A 47 -6.51 -3.94 15.34
N LEU A 48 -6.88 -3.86 14.06
CA LEU A 48 -6.06 -4.40 12.99
C LEU A 48 -4.94 -3.42 12.62
N LEU A 49 -5.26 -2.12 12.54
CA LEU A 49 -4.28 -1.06 12.28
C LEU A 49 -3.16 -1.02 13.33
N SER A 50 -3.41 -1.38 14.58
CA SER A 50 -2.35 -1.41 15.61
C SER A 50 -1.25 -2.45 15.34
N ASN A 51 -1.47 -3.37 14.40
CA ASN A 51 -0.47 -4.35 13.96
C ASN A 51 0.28 -3.89 12.69
N ILE A 52 -0.02 -2.71 12.16
CA ILE A 52 0.60 -2.15 10.96
C ILE A 52 1.41 -0.92 11.35
N GLN A 53 2.64 -0.83 10.85
CA GLN A 53 3.42 0.41 10.99
C GLN A 53 2.80 1.49 10.11
N ILE A 54 2.46 2.64 10.71
CA ILE A 54 1.93 3.80 9.98
C ILE A 54 2.99 4.90 10.02
N VAL A 55 3.36 5.42 8.85
CA VAL A 55 4.36 6.49 8.70
C VAL A 55 3.77 7.64 7.91
N SER A 56 3.85 8.84 8.48
CA SER A 56 3.57 10.08 7.74
C SER A 56 4.84 10.53 7.02
N ALA A 57 4.85 10.40 5.69
CA ALA A 57 5.89 10.94 4.84
C ALA A 57 5.94 12.48 4.93
N ARG A 58 4.78 13.13 5.07
CA ARG A 58 4.69 14.57 5.27
C ARG A 58 5.42 15.00 6.54
N THR A 59 4.99 14.52 7.71
CA THR A 59 5.59 14.93 9.00
C THR A 59 7.08 14.62 9.05
N ALA A 60 7.52 13.53 8.41
CA ALA A 60 8.93 13.14 8.39
C ALA A 60 9.80 13.99 7.44
N PHE A 61 9.26 14.47 6.30
CA PHE A 61 10.08 15.01 5.21
C PHE A 61 9.68 16.40 4.70
N GLU A 62 8.56 17.00 5.18
CA GLU A 62 8.07 18.30 4.69
C GLU A 62 9.04 19.46 4.91
N ALA A 63 9.89 19.38 5.93
CA ALA A 63 10.89 20.40 6.22
C ALA A 63 12.11 20.35 5.27
N THR A 64 12.34 19.23 4.58
CA THR A 64 13.58 18.97 3.82
C THR A 64 13.34 18.75 2.33
N TYR A 65 12.17 18.24 1.96
CA TYR A 65 11.85 17.82 0.59
C TYR A 65 10.57 18.49 0.10
N PRO A 66 10.41 18.69 -1.23
CA PRO A 66 9.13 19.09 -1.81
C PRO A 66 8.11 17.94 -1.73
N VAL A 67 6.81 18.29 -1.85
CA VAL A 67 5.68 17.36 -1.62
C VAL A 67 5.72 16.09 -2.46
N ASP A 68 6.25 16.19 -3.67
CA ASP A 68 6.41 15.10 -4.62
C ASP A 68 7.52 14.12 -4.26
N GLU A 69 8.46 14.52 -3.41
CA GLU A 69 9.58 13.71 -2.95
C GLU A 69 9.35 13.09 -1.56
N TRP A 70 8.34 13.52 -0.80
CA TRP A 70 8.08 13.00 0.55
C TRP A 70 7.97 11.48 0.61
N LYS A 71 7.17 10.89 -0.29
CA LYS A 71 7.02 9.42 -0.34
C LYS A 71 8.28 8.74 -0.86
N VAL A 72 9.04 9.35 -1.77
CA VAL A 72 10.30 8.79 -2.26
C VAL A 72 11.31 8.69 -1.11
N ALA A 73 11.48 9.78 -0.36
CA ALA A 73 12.34 9.82 0.82
C ALA A 73 11.89 8.83 1.90
N CYS A 74 10.57 8.78 2.17
CA CYS A 74 10.00 7.85 3.15
C CYS A 74 10.18 6.39 2.75
N PHE A 75 9.89 6.01 1.51
CA PHE A 75 10.11 4.65 1.01
C PHE A 75 11.59 4.27 1.14
N THR A 76 12.49 5.18 0.75
CA THR A 76 13.94 4.94 0.83
C THR A 76 14.38 4.68 2.27
N SER A 77 13.94 5.52 3.22
CA SER A 77 14.21 5.35 4.65
C SER A 77 13.67 4.02 5.19
N GLU A 78 12.39 3.72 4.97
CA GLU A 78 11.77 2.53 5.55
C GLU A 78 12.26 1.23 4.92
N LEU A 79 12.46 1.19 3.60
CA LEU A 79 12.99 0.00 2.93
C LEU A 79 14.45 -0.24 3.31
N ALA A 80 15.28 0.79 3.47
CA ALA A 80 16.65 0.62 3.96
C ALA A 80 16.70 -0.05 5.35
N LYS A 81 15.79 0.31 6.26
CA LYS A 81 15.67 -0.33 7.59
C LYS A 81 15.30 -1.81 7.49
N ILE A 82 14.30 -2.14 6.67
CA ILE A 82 13.83 -3.52 6.50
C ILE A 82 14.90 -4.39 5.84
N MET A 83 15.56 -3.86 4.81
CA MET A 83 16.51 -4.61 4.01
C MET A 83 17.86 -4.79 4.70
N GLY A 84 18.31 -3.79 5.48
CA GLY A 84 19.51 -3.93 6.31
C GLY A 84 19.43 -5.05 7.35
N GLN A 85 18.22 -5.50 7.68
CA GLN A 85 17.96 -6.57 8.66
C GLN A 85 17.75 -7.96 8.04
N LYS A 86 17.50 -8.07 6.73
CA LYS A 86 17.14 -9.32 6.06
C LYS A 86 18.22 -9.78 5.08
N SER A 87 18.80 -10.96 5.34
CA SER A 87 19.80 -11.63 4.49
C SER A 87 19.32 -11.90 3.06
N HIS A 88 20.29 -12.05 2.14
CA HIS A 88 20.32 -12.30 0.67
C HIS A 88 19.21 -13.13 -0.04
N ALA A 89 18.06 -13.41 0.56
CA ALA A 89 16.93 -14.04 -0.11
C ALA A 89 16.25 -13.07 -1.09
N GLN A 90 15.60 -13.62 -2.12
CA GLN A 90 14.78 -12.85 -3.05
C GLN A 90 13.62 -12.18 -2.29
N GLN A 91 13.55 -10.85 -2.36
CA GLN A 91 12.53 -10.07 -1.67
C GLN A 91 11.47 -9.58 -2.65
N HIS A 92 10.22 -9.54 -2.20
CA HIS A 92 9.09 -9.03 -2.97
C HIS A 92 8.58 -7.77 -2.29
N ILE A 93 8.60 -6.65 -3.01
CA ILE A 93 8.14 -5.36 -2.50
C ILE A 93 6.89 -4.97 -3.29
N ILE A 94 5.77 -4.85 -2.60
CA ILE A 94 4.48 -4.55 -3.22
C ILE A 94 4.03 -3.18 -2.69
N SER A 95 3.76 -2.26 -3.60
CA SER A 95 3.21 -0.94 -3.30
C SER A 95 1.82 -0.81 -3.88
N ILE A 96 0.85 -0.43 -3.07
CA ILE A 96 -0.56 -0.30 -3.44
C ILE A 96 -1.02 1.09 -3.01
N GLY A 97 -1.54 1.88 -3.95
CA GLY A 97 -1.97 3.25 -3.69
C GLY A 97 -2.71 3.84 -4.88
N ASP A 98 -3.37 4.98 -4.69
CA ASP A 98 -4.16 5.66 -5.71
C ASP A 98 -3.38 6.76 -6.47
N SER A 99 -2.29 7.25 -5.88
CA SER A 99 -1.51 8.33 -6.45
C SER A 99 -0.37 7.84 -7.35
N HIS A 100 0.28 8.77 -8.04
CA HIS A 100 1.50 8.47 -8.78
C HIS A 100 2.74 8.38 -7.87
N TYR A 101 2.71 9.04 -6.70
CA TYR A 101 3.86 9.14 -5.80
C TYR A 101 4.34 7.78 -5.30
N GLU A 102 3.44 6.84 -5.00
CA GLU A 102 3.81 5.50 -4.54
C GLU A 102 4.49 4.68 -5.65
N ARG A 103 4.06 4.87 -6.90
CA ARG A 103 4.63 4.21 -8.08
C ARG A 103 6.04 4.72 -8.36
N VAL A 104 6.23 6.04 -8.35
CA VAL A 104 7.55 6.68 -8.54
C VAL A 104 8.52 6.25 -7.44
N ALA A 105 8.08 6.29 -6.17
CA ALA A 105 8.90 5.90 -5.03
C ALA A 105 9.40 4.44 -5.14
N LEU A 106 8.51 3.51 -5.52
CA LEU A 106 8.90 2.11 -5.70
C LEU A 106 9.86 1.91 -6.89
N GLN A 107 9.63 2.60 -8.00
CA GLN A 107 10.49 2.52 -9.18
C GLN A 107 11.88 3.07 -8.92
N ALA A 108 11.98 4.23 -8.27
CA ALA A 108 13.26 4.81 -7.86
C ALA A 108 14.06 3.85 -6.96
N PHE A 109 13.37 3.15 -6.05
CA PHE A 109 13.99 2.16 -5.19
C PHE A 109 14.42 0.88 -5.93
N SER A 110 13.64 0.44 -6.93
CA SER A 110 13.92 -0.78 -7.70
C SER A 110 15.30 -0.78 -8.36
N CYS A 111 15.77 0.40 -8.81
CA CYS A 111 17.10 0.56 -9.40
C CYS A 111 18.24 0.29 -8.43
N MET A 112 18.00 0.48 -7.12
CA MET A 112 19.01 0.29 -6.07
C MET A 112 19.10 -1.16 -5.58
N MET A 113 18.16 -2.04 -5.97
CA MET A 113 18.04 -3.40 -5.43
C MET A 113 17.74 -4.43 -6.54
N PRO A 114 18.75 -4.89 -7.30
CA PRO A 114 18.54 -5.78 -8.45
C PRO A 114 17.98 -7.17 -8.08
N LEU A 115 18.11 -7.59 -6.82
CA LEU A 115 17.59 -8.87 -6.32
C LEU A 115 16.13 -8.78 -5.83
N ALA A 116 15.57 -7.58 -5.69
CA ALA A 116 14.19 -7.39 -5.28
C ALA A 116 13.23 -7.42 -6.47
N LYS A 117 12.03 -7.98 -6.28
CA LYS A 117 10.94 -7.96 -7.25
C LYS A 117 9.89 -6.96 -6.81
N THR A 118 9.85 -5.82 -7.50
CA THR A 118 8.95 -4.70 -7.21
C THR A 118 7.63 -4.82 -7.98
N LYS A 119 6.53 -4.54 -7.30
CA LYS A 119 5.17 -4.65 -7.85
C LYS A 119 4.36 -3.43 -7.44
N SER A 120 4.00 -2.56 -8.38
CA SER A 120 3.10 -1.44 -8.14
C SER A 120 1.68 -1.79 -8.57
N VAL A 121 0.72 -1.42 -7.74
CA VAL A 121 -0.70 -1.44 -8.06
C VAL A 121 -1.24 -0.03 -7.83
N LYS A 122 -1.61 0.64 -8.91
CA LYS A 122 -2.25 1.95 -8.88
C LYS A 122 -3.76 1.82 -8.95
N PHE A 123 -4.46 2.26 -7.91
CA PHE A 123 -5.91 2.39 -7.87
C PHE A 123 -6.43 3.51 -8.77
N VAL A 124 -7.72 3.41 -9.13
CA VAL A 124 -8.42 4.41 -9.92
C VAL A 124 -8.50 5.72 -9.15
N HIS A 125 -8.42 6.81 -9.88
CA HIS A 125 -8.55 8.15 -9.33
C HIS A 125 -10.03 8.49 -9.14
N VAL A 126 -10.39 9.13 -8.02
CA VAL A 126 -11.79 9.50 -7.67
C VAL A 126 -12.75 8.29 -7.77
N PRO A 127 -12.54 7.25 -6.95
CA PRO A 127 -13.40 6.07 -6.96
C PRO A 127 -14.79 6.37 -6.39
N SER A 128 -15.82 5.74 -6.96
CA SER A 128 -17.11 5.61 -6.28
C SER A 128 -17.04 4.61 -5.12
N MET A 129 -18.07 4.54 -4.27
CA MET A 129 -18.15 3.50 -3.22
C MET A 129 -18.11 2.07 -3.79
N GLU A 130 -18.67 1.86 -4.97
CA GLU A 130 -18.59 0.57 -5.65
C GLU A 130 -17.18 0.30 -6.17
N ASP A 131 -16.51 1.31 -6.72
CA ASP A 131 -15.11 1.17 -7.17
C ASP A 131 -14.19 0.86 -5.99
N LEU A 132 -14.40 1.46 -4.82
CA LEU A 132 -13.64 1.11 -3.61
C LEU A 132 -13.80 -0.38 -3.27
N ILE A 133 -15.05 -0.87 -3.27
CA ILE A 133 -15.34 -2.29 -3.00
C ILE A 133 -14.67 -3.20 -4.04
N ARG A 134 -14.85 -2.89 -5.33
CA ARG A 134 -14.30 -3.67 -6.46
C ARG A 134 -12.78 -3.75 -6.42
N GLN A 135 -12.11 -2.63 -6.16
CA GLN A 135 -10.65 -2.57 -6.12
C GLN A 135 -10.07 -3.37 -4.96
N VAL A 136 -10.61 -3.19 -3.75
CA VAL A 136 -10.16 -3.93 -2.57
C VAL A 136 -10.41 -5.43 -2.77
N LYS A 137 -11.59 -5.81 -3.28
CA LYS A 137 -11.93 -7.21 -3.58
C LYS A 137 -10.99 -7.81 -4.63
N LEU A 138 -10.69 -7.08 -5.70
CA LEU A 138 -9.78 -7.52 -6.75
C LEU A 138 -8.38 -7.79 -6.18
N ILE A 139 -7.82 -6.84 -5.44
CA ILE A 139 -6.49 -7.00 -4.87
C ILE A 139 -6.45 -8.11 -3.83
N GLN A 140 -7.47 -8.20 -2.97
CA GLN A 140 -7.56 -9.28 -2.00
C GLN A 140 -7.56 -10.66 -2.68
N THR A 141 -8.29 -10.80 -3.79
CA THR A 141 -8.35 -12.04 -4.58
C THR A 141 -6.99 -12.42 -5.16
N TYR A 142 -6.22 -11.44 -5.65
CA TYR A 142 -4.94 -11.66 -6.33
C TYR A 142 -3.70 -11.45 -5.44
N LEU A 143 -3.85 -11.14 -4.16
CA LEU A 143 -2.73 -10.83 -3.27
C LEU A 143 -1.70 -11.96 -3.21
N GLY A 144 -2.14 -13.21 -3.13
CA GLY A 144 -1.24 -14.37 -3.15
C GLY A 144 -0.42 -14.46 -4.46
N HIS A 145 -1.04 -14.16 -5.60
CA HIS A 145 -0.36 -14.11 -6.89
C HIS A 145 0.63 -12.93 -6.95
N LEU A 146 0.27 -11.75 -6.43
CA LEU A 146 1.19 -10.62 -6.31
C LEU A 146 2.40 -10.97 -5.43
N CYS A 147 2.19 -11.64 -4.30
CA CYS A 147 3.28 -12.05 -3.41
C CYS A 147 4.25 -13.03 -4.06
N THR A 148 3.78 -13.92 -4.93
CA THR A 148 4.58 -15.02 -5.50
C THR A 148 5.05 -14.77 -6.93
N HIS A 149 4.52 -13.76 -7.62
CA HIS A 149 4.88 -13.49 -9.01
C HIS A 149 6.40 -13.21 -9.15
N PRO A 150 7.10 -13.92 -10.06
CA PRO A 150 8.57 -13.89 -10.12
C PRO A 150 9.14 -12.60 -10.73
N GLY A 151 8.33 -11.85 -11.47
CA GLY A 151 8.73 -10.63 -12.16
C GLY A 151 8.45 -9.33 -11.39
N HIS A 152 8.82 -8.24 -12.05
CA HIS A 152 8.30 -6.92 -11.72
C HIS A 152 6.89 -6.77 -12.29
N LEU A 153 6.02 -6.05 -11.60
CA LEU A 153 4.69 -5.71 -12.10
C LEU A 153 4.44 -4.21 -11.92
N ASP A 154 3.77 -3.62 -12.90
CA ASP A 154 3.31 -2.24 -12.82
C ASP A 154 1.87 -2.18 -13.34
N LEU A 155 0.92 -2.36 -12.42
CA LEU A 155 -0.49 -2.50 -12.71
C LEU A 155 -1.21 -1.18 -12.44
N ILE A 156 -1.98 -0.70 -13.41
CA ILE A 156 -2.83 0.48 -13.26
C ILE A 156 -4.27 0.02 -13.46
N LEU A 157 -5.07 0.11 -12.41
CA LEU A 157 -6.49 -0.21 -12.50
C LEU A 157 -7.22 0.90 -13.26
N SER A 158 -8.20 0.50 -14.07
CA SER A 158 -9.10 1.40 -14.80
C SER A 158 -10.54 1.14 -14.40
N HIS A 159 -11.42 2.13 -14.58
CA HIS A 159 -12.85 1.93 -14.32
C HIS A 159 -13.44 0.81 -15.17
N ASP A 160 -13.02 0.65 -16.42
CA ASP A 160 -13.50 -0.42 -17.30
C ASP A 160 -13.14 -1.80 -16.75
N LEU A 161 -11.91 -1.99 -16.25
CA LEU A 161 -11.49 -3.24 -15.60
C LEU A 161 -12.34 -3.55 -14.36
N LEU A 162 -12.74 -2.53 -13.61
CA LEU A 162 -13.53 -2.72 -12.39
C LEU A 162 -14.97 -3.13 -12.67
N ARG A 163 -15.55 -2.77 -13.82
CA ARG A 163 -16.95 -3.11 -14.15
C ARG A 163 -17.21 -4.61 -14.14
N ASP A 164 -16.19 -5.41 -14.47
CA ASP A 164 -16.29 -6.87 -14.50
C ASP A 164 -16.17 -7.50 -13.10
N VAL A 165 -15.78 -6.72 -12.09
CA VAL A 165 -15.73 -7.16 -10.69
C VAL A 165 -17.10 -6.97 -10.06
N SER A 166 -17.71 -8.08 -9.66
CA SER A 166 -18.97 -8.04 -8.92
C SER A 166 -18.78 -7.34 -7.57
N VAL A 167 -19.71 -6.47 -7.20
CA VAL A 167 -19.76 -5.85 -5.87
C VAL A 167 -20.25 -6.88 -4.90
#